data_AF-A0A9E7PQW8-F1
#
_entry.id   AF-A0A9E7PQW8-F1
#
_cell.length_a   1.000
_cell.length_b   1.000
_cell.length_c   1.000
_cell.angle_alpha   90.00
_cell.angle_beta   90.00
_cell.angle_gamma   90.00
#
_symmetry.space_group_name_H-M   'P 1'
#
loop_
_entity.id
_entity.type
_entity.pdbx_description
1 polymer ?
#
loop_
_entity_poly.entity_id
_entity_poly.type
_entity_poly.pdbx_seq_one_letter_code
_entity_poly.pdbx_strand_id
1 'polypeptide(L)' 'MKHSTGEAAGKGNYRCILCSEIIILKEDSEKLPACPRCDSTKWIKTDSNPE' A
#
# COMPACT_ATOMS: atom_id res chain seq x y z
N MET A 1 1.23 0.91 -9.83
CA MET A 1 1.47 -0.56 -9.82
C MET A 1 0.59 -1.19 -8.73
N LYS A 2 0.19 -2.46 -8.87
CA LYS A 2 -0.66 -3.17 -7.90
C LYS A 2 0.25 -3.98 -6.97
N HIS A 3 0.04 -3.90 -5.67
CA HIS A 3 0.82 -4.58 -4.65
C HIS A 3 -0.07 -5.41 -3.74
N SER A 4 0.51 -6.43 -3.11
CA SER A 4 -0.21 -7.32 -2.20
C SER A 4 0.34 -7.23 -0.77
N THR A 5 -0.51 -7.54 0.22
CA THR A 5 -0.11 -7.66 1.62
C THR A 5 1.07 -8.63 1.78
N GLY A 6 2.03 -8.27 2.63
CA GLY A 6 3.25 -9.05 2.88
C GLY A 6 4.42 -8.72 1.96
N GLU A 7 4.20 -7.92 0.91
CA GLU A 7 5.25 -7.48 -0.01
C GLU A 7 5.94 -6.21 0.50
N ALA A 8 7.26 -6.14 0.35
CA ALA A 8 8.06 -4.95 0.62
C ALA A 8 8.04 -4.04 -0.62
N ALA A 9 6.99 -3.23 -0.76
CA ALA A 9 6.79 -2.36 -1.92
C ALA A 9 7.59 -1.05 -1.85
N GLY A 10 8.39 -0.88 -0.79
CA GLY A 10 9.13 0.33 -0.48
C GLY A 10 8.27 1.38 0.22
N LYS A 11 8.92 2.45 0.71
CA LYS A 11 8.20 3.57 1.31
C LYS A 11 7.28 4.26 0.30
N GLY A 12 6.22 4.88 0.80
CA GLY A 12 5.27 5.65 0.02
C GLY A 12 3.82 5.40 0.42
N ASN A 13 2.91 6.03 -0.33
CA ASN A 13 1.48 5.97 -0.06
C ASN A 13 0.84 4.83 -0.84
N TYR A 14 0.03 4.04 -0.14
CA TYR A 14 -0.68 2.89 -0.70
C TYR A 14 -2.17 3.03 -0.44
N ARG A 15 -2.92 2.99 -1.52
CA ARG A 15 -4.38 3.06 -1.50
C ARG A 15 -4.99 1.68 -1.73
N CYS A 16 -5.90 1.28 -0.85
CA CYS A 16 -6.66 0.05 -0.97
C CYS A 16 -7.61 0.17 -2.17
N ILE A 17 -7.64 -0.87 -3.00
CA ILE A 17 -8.50 -0.87 -4.20
C ILE A 17 -9.98 -1.11 -3.89
N LEU A 18 -10.29 -1.67 -2.72
CA LEU A 18 -11.64 -2.06 -2.32
C LEU A 18 -12.37 -0.92 -1.60
N CYS A 19 -11.79 -0.40 -0.52
CA CYS A 19 -12.42 0.63 0.31
C CYS A 19 -11.82 2.04 0.14
N SER A 20 -10.83 2.21 -0.75
CA SER A 20 -10.08 3.46 -0.93
C SER A 20 -9.25 3.92 0.27
N GLU A 21 -9.05 3.10 1.29
CA GLU A 21 -8.22 3.42 2.46
C GLU A 21 -6.76 3.71 2.07
N ILE A 22 -6.11 4.68 2.70
CA ILE A 22 -4.72 5.04 2.40
C ILE A 22 -3.83 4.75 3.61
N ILE A 23 -2.79 3.94 3.40
CA ILE A 23 -1.72 3.72 4.37
C ILE A 23 -0.42 4.31 3.86
N ILE A 24 0.45 4.71 4.78
CA ILE A 24 1.76 5.30 4.48
C ILE A 24 2.81 4.35 5.05
N LEU A 25 3.63 3.79 4.17
CA LEU A 25 4.83 3.06 4.60
C LEU A 25 5.97 4.05 4.72
N LYS A 26 6.58 4.12 5.90
CA LYS A 26 7.69 5.04 6.17
C LYS A 26 9.03 4.40 5.86
N GLU A 27 9.09 3.07 5.96
CA GLU A 27 10.30 2.29 5.74
C GLU A 27 10.20 1.46 4.47
N ASP A 28 11.31 1.28 3.78
CA ASP A 28 11.36 0.43 2.59
C ASP A 28 11.27 -1.07 2.94
N SER A 29 11.61 -1.42 4.18
CA SER A 29 11.49 -2.77 4.75
C SER A 29 10.07 -3.08 5.27
N GLU A 30 9.20 -2.07 5.36
CA GLU A 30 7.83 -2.24 5.86
C GLU A 30 7.03 -3.11 4.88
N LYS A 31 6.40 -4.16 5.39
CA LYS A 31 5.54 -5.02 4.60
C LYS A 31 4.13 -4.46 4.60
N LEU A 32 3.48 -4.45 3.44
CA LEU A 32 2.09 -4.02 3.33
C LEU A 32 1.20 -4.84 4.28
N PRO A 33 0.51 -4.24 5.25
CA PRO A 33 -0.47 -4.94 6.07
C PRO A 33 -1.75 -5.25 5.28
N ALA A 34 -2.64 -6.07 5.85
CA ALA A 34 -4.01 -6.19 5.36
C ALA A 34 -4.76 -4.88 5.66
N CYS A 35 -5.75 -4.54 4.82
CA CYS A 35 -6.49 -3.30 5.00
C CYS A 35 -7.29 -3.32 6.31
N PRO A 36 -7.11 -2.36 7.22
CA PRO A 36 -7.80 -2.35 8.52
C PRO A 36 -9.30 -2.08 8.43
N ARG A 37 -9.81 -1.70 7.25
CA ARG A 37 -11.23 -1.36 7.02
C ARG A 37 -12.03 -2.50 6.39
N CYS A 38 -11.39 -3.37 5.61
CA CYS A 38 -12.10 -4.34 4.78
C CYS A 38 -11.32 -5.66 4.58
N ASP A 39 -10.17 -5.82 5.26
CA ASP A 39 -9.29 -6.98 5.18
C ASP A 39 -8.76 -7.30 3.77
N SER A 40 -8.91 -6.36 2.84
CA SER A 40 -8.33 -6.46 1.51
C SER A 40 -6.82 -6.57 1.58
N THR A 41 -6.27 -7.47 0.77
CA THR A 41 -4.83 -7.64 0.60
C THR A 41 -4.29 -6.92 -0.63
N LYS A 42 -5.11 -6.11 -1.31
CA LYS A 42 -4.75 -5.45 -2.57
C LYS A 42 -4.61 -3.94 -2.42
N TRP A 43 -3.44 -3.45 -2.81
CA TRP A 43 -3.01 -2.06 -2.68
C TRP A 43 -2.54 -1.49 -4.02
N ILE A 44 -2.67 -0.18 -4.20
CA ILE A 44 -2.11 0.58 -5.31
C ILE A 44 -1.19 1.63 -4.72
N LYS A 45 0.08 1.64 -5.14
CA LYS A 45 0.99 2.72 -4.77
C LYS A 45 0.54 4.00 -5.50
N THR A 46 0.23 5.05 -4.72
CA THR A 46 -0.22 6.36 -5.20
C THR A 46 0.83 7.45 -5.00
N ASP A 47 2.02 7.09 -4.48
CA ASP A 47 3.19 7.94 -4.50
C ASP A 47 3.68 8.08 -5.95
N SER A 48 2.97 8.91 -6.71
CA SER A 48 3.43 9.42 -7.99
C SER A 48 4.40 10.54 -7.68
N ASN A 49 5.66 10.22 -7.40
CA ASN A 49 6.73 11.13 -7.75
C ASN A 49 7.03 10.86 -9.23
N PRO A 50 6.56 11.69 -10.17
CA PRO A 50 6.98 11.60 -11.56
C PRO A 50 8.43 12.11 -11.62
N GLU A 51 9.41 11.21 -11.62
CA GLU A 51 10.72 11.53 -12.18
C GLU A 51 10.63 11.61 -13.70
#